data_AF-A0A914NPU0-F1
#
_entry.id   AF-A0A914NPU0-F1
#
_cell.length_a   1.000
_cell.length_b   1.000
_cell.length_c   1.000
_cell.angle_alpha   90.00
_cell.angle_beta   90.00
_cell.angle_gamma   90.00
#
_symmetry.space_group_name_H-M   'P 1'
#
loop_
_entity.id
_entity.type
_entity.pdbx_description
1 polymer ?
#
loop_
_entity_poly.entity_id
_entity_poly.type
_entity_poly.pdbx_seq_one_letter_code
_entity_poly.pdbx_strand_id
1 'polypeptide(L)'
;MEIFFLYDEMRVPIGPYIGVKFGFSEGNLEQLRKDVFLPAIERYFPLYEKRLEESNSGFILPSGLSFVDFSVAHFIETMTKMEKDITAKYPKLVDHSKRIYSLPQLKEYLNKAKS
;
A
#
# COMPACT_ATOMS: atom_id res chain seq x y z
N MET A 1 -17.15 5.43 -4.45
CA MET A 1 -16.28 5.66 -3.28
C MET A 1 -15.02 6.33 -3.80
N GLU A 2 -14.71 7.55 -3.35
CA GLU A 2 -13.46 8.23 -3.71
C GLU A 2 -12.26 7.43 -3.21
N ILE A 3 -11.16 7.46 -3.96
CA ILE A 3 -9.96 6.67 -3.64
C ILE A 3 -9.32 7.08 -2.30
N PHE A 4 -9.55 8.31 -1.85
CA PHE A 4 -9.14 8.79 -0.52
C PHE A 4 -9.86 8.07 0.60
N PHE A 5 -11.16 7.84 0.45
CA PHE A 5 -11.92 7.06 1.43
C PHE A 5 -11.43 5.62 1.50
N LEU A 6 -11.08 5.02 0.36
CA LEU A 6 -10.51 3.66 0.33
C LEU A 6 -9.19 3.57 1.10
N TYR A 7 -8.37 4.63 1.06
CA TYR A 7 -7.11 4.68 1.79
C TYR A 7 -7.34 4.83 3.30
N ASP A 8 -8.18 5.77 3.72
CA ASP A 8 -8.45 5.99 5.13
C ASP A 8 -9.17 4.81 5.77
N GLU A 9 -10.16 4.24 5.09
CA GLU A 9 -10.89 3.06 5.55
C GLU A 9 -10.00 1.82 5.72
N MET A 10 -8.95 1.69 4.92
CA MET A 10 -7.96 0.61 5.06
C MET A 10 -6.92 0.93 6.13
N ARG A 11 -6.39 2.15 6.18
CA ARG A 11 -5.26 2.52 7.04
C ARG A 11 -5.65 2.57 8.51
N VAL A 12 -6.82 3.12 8.83
CA VAL A 12 -7.31 3.26 10.20
C VAL A 12 -7.37 1.91 10.94
N PRO A 13 -8.02 0.86 10.41
CA PRO A 13 -8.13 -0.41 11.12
C PRO A 13 -6.78 -1.09 11.31
N ILE A 14 -5.86 -1.06 10.33
CA ILE A 14 -4.57 -1.75 10.45
C ILE A 14 -3.53 -0.98 11.29
N GLY A 15 -3.82 0.26 11.67
CA GLY A 15 -2.93 1.12 12.45
C GLY A 15 -2.34 0.45 13.71
N PRO A 16 -3.14 -0.22 14.56
CA PRO A 16 -2.63 -0.93 15.73
C PRO A 16 -1.64 -2.04 15.39
N TYR A 17 -1.90 -2.86 14.36
CA TYR A 17 -0.95 -3.89 13.91
C TYR A 17 0.38 -3.28 13.49
N ILE A 18 0.34 -2.20 12.69
CA ILE A 18 1.53 -1.46 12.24
C ILE A 18 2.30 -0.90 13.45
N GLY A 19 1.60 -0.27 14.40
CA GLY A 19 2.20 0.31 15.60
C GLY A 19 2.95 -0.73 16.42
N VAL A 20 2.36 -1.90 16.65
CA VAL A 20 3.02 -3.00 17.37
C VAL A 20 4.18 -3.59 16.57
N LYS A 21 4.00 -3.81 15.26
CA LYS A 21 5.03 -4.40 14.38
C LYS A 21 6.32 -3.56 14.34
N PHE A 22 6.21 -2.23 14.39
CA PHE A 22 7.34 -1.31 14.39
C PHE A 22 7.79 -0.86 15.79
N GLY A 23 7.16 -1.34 16.87
CA GLY A 23 7.55 -1.00 18.24
C GLY A 23 7.11 0.41 18.70
N PHE A 24 6.14 1.02 18.01
CA PHE A 24 5.54 2.30 18.43
C PHE A 24 4.45 2.14 19.49
N SER A 25 3.96 0.92 19.71
CA SER A 25 2.91 0.61 20.67
C SER A 25 3.07 -0.82 21.20
N GLU A 26 2.58 -1.08 22.41
CA GLU A 26 2.51 -2.42 22.97
C GLU A 26 1.22 -3.14 22.51
N GLY A 27 1.28 -4.47 22.36
CA GLY A 27 0.12 -5.28 22.02
C GLY A 27 0.47 -6.69 21.54
N ASN A 28 -0.56 -7.53 21.36
CA ASN A 28 -0.38 -8.89 20.85
C ASN A 28 -0.31 -8.87 19.31
N LEU A 29 0.89 -8.97 18.77
CA LEU A 29 1.14 -8.89 17.32
C LEU A 29 0.38 -9.97 16.53
N GLU A 30 0.40 -11.22 16.99
CA GLU A 30 -0.25 -12.34 16.30
C GLU A 30 -1.77 -12.19 16.28
N GLN A 31 -2.35 -11.73 17.40
CA GLN A 31 -3.78 -11.47 17.48
C GLN A 31 -4.20 -10.32 16.56
N LEU A 32 -3.46 -9.20 16.60
CA LEU A 32 -3.72 -8.06 15.71
C LEU A 32 -3.54 -8.43 14.23
N ARG A 33 -2.56 -9.30 13.92
CA ARG A 33 -2.35 -9.82 12.57
C ARG A 33 -3.59 -10.57 12.08
N LYS A 34 -4.11 -11.48 12.90
CA LYS A 34 -5.25 -12.35 12.55
C LYS A 34 -6.58 -11.61 12.53
N ASP A 35 -6.86 -10.82 13.55
CA ASP A 35 -8.20 -10.29 13.79
C ASP A 35 -8.45 -8.95 13.08
N VAL A 36 -7.37 -8.24 12.72
CA VAL A 36 -7.46 -6.86 12.19
C VAL A 36 -6.75 -6.72 10.86
N PHE A 37 -5.46 -7.08 10.79
CA PHE A 37 -4.65 -6.86 9.60
C PHE A 37 -5.12 -7.70 8.42
N LEU A 38 -5.16 -9.03 8.55
CA LEU A 38 -5.51 -9.92 7.44
C LEU A 38 -6.91 -9.62 6.87
N PRO A 39 -7.98 -9.45 7.68
CA PRO A 39 -9.30 -9.13 7.16
C PRO A 39 -9.34 -7.79 6.39
N ALA A 40 -8.60 -6.79 6.85
CA ALA A 40 -8.52 -5.50 6.17
C ALA A 40 -7.81 -5.65 4.80
N ILE A 41 -6.69 -6.36 4.75
CA ILE A 41 -5.96 -6.57 3.49
C ILE A 41 -6.81 -7.36 2.49
N GLU A 42 -7.45 -8.45 2.93
CA GLU A 42 -8.33 -9.27 2.10
C GLU A 42 -9.54 -8.50 1.57
N ARG A 43 -10.02 -7.50 2.31
CA ARG A 43 -11.09 -6.61 1.86
C ARG A 43 -10.62 -5.56 0.86
N TYR A 44 -9.50 -4.88 1.14
CA TYR A 44 -9.15 -3.65 0.44
C TYR A 44 -8.21 -3.86 -0.75
N PHE A 45 -7.27 -4.81 -0.70
CA PHE A 45 -6.31 -5.01 -1.80
C PHE A 45 -6.98 -5.40 -3.13
N PRO A 46 -7.99 -6.29 -3.15
CA PRO A 46 -8.73 -6.57 -4.38
C PRO A 46 -9.40 -5.33 -4.99
N LEU A 47 -9.84 -4.37 -4.17
CA LEU A 47 -10.45 -3.13 -4.64
C LEU A 47 -9.42 -2.22 -5.32
N TYR A 48 -8.19 -2.17 -4.82
CA TYR A 48 -7.10 -1.44 -5.48
C TYR A 48 -6.67 -2.10 -6.79
N GLU A 49 -6.55 -3.43 -6.85
CA GLU A 49 -6.24 -4.14 -8.10
C GLU A 49 -7.33 -3.90 -9.15
N LYS A 50 -8.60 -4.06 -8.75
CA LYS A 50 -9.74 -3.75 -9.60
C LYS A 50 -9.70 -2.32 -10.11
N ARG A 51 -9.39 -1.34 -9.24
CA ARG A 51 -9.32 0.07 -9.64
C ARG A 51 -8.19 0.34 -10.64
N LEU A 52 -7.03 -0.28 -10.42
CA LEU A 52 -5.88 -0.20 -11.32
C LEU A 52 -6.23 -0.77 -12.70
N GLU A 53 -6.96 -1.87 -12.75
CA GLU A 53 -7.45 -2.46 -14.01
C GLU A 53 -8.48 -1.57 -14.71
N GLU A 54 -9.50 -1.10 -13.98
CA GLU A 54 -10.56 -0.24 -14.52
C GLU A 54 -10.06 1.13 -14.99
N SER A 55 -8.89 1.58 -14.51
CA SER A 55 -8.31 2.86 -14.92
C SER A 55 -7.97 2.93 -16.40
N ASN A 56 -7.58 1.79 -17.01
CA ASN A 56 -6.96 1.70 -18.34
C ASN A 56 -5.81 2.70 -18.63
N SER A 57 -5.26 3.36 -17.61
CA SER A 57 -4.15 4.33 -17.75
C SER A 57 -2.82 3.73 -17.30
N GLY A 58 -2.88 2.56 -16.68
CA GLY A 58 -1.80 1.98 -15.91
C GLY A 58 -1.69 2.58 -14.51
N PHE A 59 -2.32 3.70 -14.17
CA PHE A 59 -2.28 4.35 -12.86
C PHE A 59 -3.56 4.07 -12.05
N ILE A 60 -3.66 4.49 -10.80
CA ILE A 60 -4.88 4.27 -10.00
C ILE A 60 -6.07 5.06 -10.57
N LEU A 61 -5.81 6.23 -11.18
CA LEU A 61 -6.83 7.07 -11.78
C LEU A 61 -6.76 7.03 -13.32
N PRO A 62 -7.91 7.12 -14.03
CA PRO A 62 -7.93 7.20 -15.49
C PRO A 62 -7.18 8.42 -16.05
N SER A 63 -7.05 9.49 -15.26
CA SER A 63 -6.33 10.71 -15.63
C SER A 63 -4.80 10.56 -15.70
N GLY A 64 -4.26 9.39 -15.33
CA GLY A 64 -2.83 9.13 -15.32
C GLY A 64 -2.19 9.31 -13.93
N LEU A 65 -0.87 9.53 -13.91
CA LEU A 65 -0.08 9.66 -12.70
C LEU A 65 -0.60 10.78 -11.80
N SER A 66 -0.84 10.45 -10.53
CA SER A 66 -1.34 11.37 -9.51
C SER A 66 -0.68 11.09 -8.17
N PHE A 67 -0.93 11.95 -7.18
CA PHE A 67 -0.42 11.73 -5.83
C PHE A 67 -0.91 10.42 -5.19
N VAL A 68 -2.07 9.93 -5.63
CA VAL A 68 -2.67 8.65 -5.20
C VAL A 68 -1.74 7.48 -5.48
N ASP A 69 -1.08 7.48 -6.64
CA ASP A 69 -0.16 6.43 -7.04
C ASP A 69 1.07 6.37 -6.11
N PHE A 70 1.59 7.53 -5.69
CA PHE A 70 2.69 7.59 -4.73
C PHE A 70 2.26 7.09 -3.35
N SER A 71 1.08 7.47 -2.87
CA SER A 71 0.54 7.00 -1.59
C SER A 71 0.33 5.49 -1.59
N VAL A 72 -0.29 4.94 -2.64
CA VAL A 72 -0.50 3.49 -2.78
C VAL A 72 0.83 2.77 -2.92
N ALA A 73 1.76 3.26 -3.75
CA ALA A 73 3.08 2.64 -3.92
C ALA A 73 3.86 2.56 -2.61
N HIS A 74 3.90 3.66 -1.85
CA HIS A 74 4.58 3.71 -0.55
C HIS A 74 3.94 2.75 0.46
N PHE A 75 2.61 2.71 0.49
CA PHE A 75 1.88 1.80 1.35
C PHE A 75 2.19 0.33 1.02
N ILE A 76 2.13 -0.05 -0.25
CA ILE A 76 2.43 -1.42 -0.71
C ILE A 76 3.89 -1.80 -0.43
N GLU A 77 4.84 -0.87 -0.59
CA GLU A 77 6.24 -1.10 -0.23
C GLU A 77 6.39 -1.41 1.27
N THR A 78 5.71 -0.64 2.12
CA THR A 78 5.69 -0.83 3.58
C THR A 78 5.08 -2.18 3.95
N MET A 79 3.94 -2.54 3.34
CA MET A 79 3.31 -3.85 3.57
C MET A 79 4.22 -4.99 3.11
N THR A 80 4.91 -4.84 1.98
CA THR A 80 5.83 -5.87 1.45
C THR A 80 7.00 -6.12 2.40
N LYS A 81 7.49 -5.08 3.09
CA LYS A 81 8.55 -5.19 4.11
C LYS A 81 8.06 -5.91 5.37
N MET A 82 6.79 -5.77 5.75
CA MET A 82 6.23 -6.39 6.96
C MET A 82 5.70 -7.81 6.75
N GLU A 83 5.04 -8.04 5.62
CA GLU A 83 4.17 -9.19 5.34
C GLU A 83 4.28 -9.60 3.86
N LYS A 84 5.51 -9.89 3.43
CA LYS A 84 5.85 -10.20 2.03
C LYS A 84 4.93 -11.27 1.42
N ASP A 85 4.65 -12.35 2.15
CA ASP A 85 3.83 -13.47 1.67
C ASP A 85 2.38 -13.07 1.43
N ILE A 86 1.86 -12.09 2.17
CA ILE A 86 0.52 -11.55 1.96
C ILE A 86 0.51 -10.67 0.71
N THR A 87 1.47 -9.75 0.59
CA THR A 87 1.56 -8.87 -0.58
C THR A 87 1.83 -9.62 -1.88
N ALA A 88 2.53 -10.76 -1.83
CA ALA A 88 2.80 -11.61 -2.99
C ALA A 88 1.52 -12.17 -3.65
N LYS A 89 0.40 -12.21 -2.92
CA LYS A 89 -0.92 -12.59 -3.46
C LYS A 89 -1.54 -11.52 -4.36
N TYR A 90 -1.01 -10.30 -4.36
CA TYR A 90 -1.52 -9.14 -5.09
C TYR A 90 -0.44 -8.55 -6.01
N PRO A 91 -0.01 -9.30 -7.03
CA PRO A 91 1.14 -8.95 -7.85
C PRO A 91 0.93 -7.64 -8.63
N LYS A 92 -0.31 -7.26 -8.96
CA LYS A 92 -0.56 -6.02 -9.72
C LYS A 92 -0.24 -4.78 -8.86
N LEU A 93 -0.54 -4.83 -7.56
CA LEU A 93 -0.15 -3.76 -6.63
C LEU A 93 1.35 -3.71 -6.40
N VAL A 94 2.00 -4.87 -6.29
CA VAL A 94 3.45 -4.96 -6.14
C VAL A 94 4.15 -4.38 -7.36
N ASP A 95 3.71 -4.72 -8.57
CA ASP A 95 4.29 -4.22 -9.82
C ASP A 95 3.97 -2.74 -10.05
N HIS A 96 2.76 -2.30 -9.67
CA HIS A 96 2.43 -0.89 -9.62
C HIS A 96 3.41 -0.12 -8.74
N SER A 97 3.63 -0.58 -7.50
CA SER A 97 4.57 0.04 -6.56
C SER A 97 5.98 0.11 -7.14
N LYS A 98 6.50 -1.01 -7.68
CA LYS A 98 7.81 -1.04 -8.36
C LYS A 98 7.90 -0.01 -9.47
N ARG A 99 6.85 0.13 -10.30
CA ARG A 99 6.84 1.09 -11.40
C ARG A 99 6.88 2.53 -10.91
N ILE A 100 6.15 2.88 -9.84
CA ILE A 100 6.22 4.22 -9.26
C ILE A 100 7.63 4.52 -8.72
N TYR A 101 8.23 3.60 -7.96
CA TYR A 101 9.64 3.71 -7.53
C TYR A 101 10.65 3.63 -8.68
N SER A 102 10.23 3.23 -9.88
CA SER A 102 11.08 3.20 -11.07
C SER A 102 11.20 4.56 -11.78
N LEU A 103 10.31 5.51 -11.48
CA LEU A 103 10.25 6.83 -12.12
C LEU A 103 11.58 7.59 -11.95
N PRO A 104 12.17 8.13 -13.03
CA PRO A 104 13.47 8.80 -12.96
C PRO A 104 13.53 9.93 -11.93
N GLN A 105 12.50 10.79 -11.91
CA GLN A 105 12.43 11.93 -11.00
C GLN A 105 12.34 11.49 -9.54
N LEU A 106 11.57 10.43 -9.24
CA LEU A 106 11.45 9.90 -7.88
C LEU A 106 12.75 9.24 -7.44
N LYS A 107 13.40 8.46 -8.31
CA LYS A 107 14.72 7.87 -8.02
C LYS A 107 15.76 8.93 -7.70
N GLU A 108 15.83 9.99 -8.52
CA GLU A 108 16.75 11.09 -8.30
C GLU A 108 16.49 11.78 -6.96
N TYR A 109 15.23 12.07 -6.64
CA TYR A 109 14.81 12.66 -5.37
C TYR A 109 15.23 11.79 -4.17
N LEU A 110 14.92 10.50 -4.20
CA LEU A 110 15.23 9.58 -3.10
C LEU A 110 16.74 9.35 -2.93
N ASN A 111 17.53 9.43 -4.00
CA ASN A 111 18.98 9.34 -3.90
C ASN A 111 19.60 10.58 -3.26
N LYS A 112 19.07 11.78 -3.57
CA LYS A 112 19.47 13.04 -2.93
C LYS A 112 19.05 13.08 -1.47
N ALA A 113 17.88 12.56 -1.12
CA ALA A 113 17.39 12.57 0.26
C ALA A 113 18.17 11.64 1.22
N LYS A 114 19.02 10.75 0.70
CA LYS A 114 19.87 9.84 1.48
C LYS A 114 21.24 10.44 1.85
N SER A 115 21.54 11.68 1.44
CA SER A 115 22.79 12.38 1.76
C SER A 115 22.74 13.08 3.11
#